data_AF-A0A0D8XLJ1-F1
#
_entry.id   AF-A0A0D8XLJ1-F1
#
_cell.length_a   1.000
_cell.length_b   1.000
_cell.length_c   1.000
_cell.angle_alpha   90.00
_cell.angle_beta   90.00
_cell.angle_gamma   90.00
#
_symmetry.space_group_name_H-M   'P 1'
#
loop_
_entity.id
_entity.type
_entity.pdbx_description
1 polymer ?
#
loop_
_entity_poly.entity_id
_entity_poly.type
_entity_poly.pdbx_seq_one_letter_code
_entity_poly.pdbx_strand_id
1 'polypeptide(L)'
;MSIFEIQEGEQDNTTPEQLAQLILLARNYQKKCVDQGWHKAEPAAVSPLSMCLQKLCFEYIERFHTQRRSRMSAVLDAELWKASEVNEEIQCLVDESIRTNRLRNVTIPSPSTTARMSLMVANSAYVVAKSALVFIKILADYCECFVALPEFAADILSRVVELLKGFNSRCCQLILGAGALQLVGLKTISVRNLALASRSLQLIVHIVPLVTKEAELALKDDQVHLLRHIKQWEVSSSVPSPSFQQICRQMQKFHNGLSGIIPDEQVKVLLLF
;
A
#
# COMPACT_ATOMS: atom_id res chain seq x y z
N MET A 1 -15.99 -9.60 -43.59
CA MET A 1 -16.37 -10.53 -42.51
C MET A 1 -15.36 -10.30 -41.39
N SER A 2 -15.78 -9.53 -40.39
CA SER A 2 -14.93 -8.98 -39.32
C SER A 2 -14.50 -10.12 -38.38
N ILE A 3 -13.20 -10.32 -38.21
CA ILE A 3 -12.62 -11.15 -37.16
C ILE A 3 -11.64 -10.23 -36.44
N PHE A 4 -12.12 -9.33 -35.59
CA PHE A 4 -11.42 -8.70 -34.46
C PHE A 4 -12.42 -7.77 -33.76
N GLU A 5 -13.50 -8.35 -33.21
CA GLU A 5 -14.13 -7.74 -32.04
C GLU A 5 -13.32 -8.23 -30.85
N ILE A 6 -12.37 -7.39 -30.42
CA ILE A 6 -11.76 -7.52 -29.10
C ILE A 6 -12.91 -7.32 -28.11
N GLN A 7 -13.30 -8.40 -27.44
CA GLN A 7 -14.22 -8.32 -26.31
C GLN A 7 -13.61 -7.36 -25.28
N GLU A 8 -14.15 -6.14 -25.21
CA GLU A 8 -13.98 -5.29 -24.04
C GLU A 8 -14.55 -6.05 -22.84
N GLY A 9 -13.70 -6.34 -21.86
CA GLY A 9 -14.14 -6.51 -20.48
C GLY A 9 -13.91 -7.85 -19.79
N GLU A 10 -13.02 -8.73 -20.24
CA GLU A 10 -12.47 -9.72 -19.30
C GLU A 10 -11.55 -9.00 -18.30
N GLN A 11 -11.88 -9.07 -17.01
CA GLN A 11 -10.95 -8.70 -15.94
C GLN A 11 -9.74 -9.61 -16.06
N ASP A 12 -8.67 -9.09 -16.68
CA ASP A 12 -7.39 -9.78 -16.73
C ASP A 12 -6.86 -9.94 -15.30
N ASN A 13 -6.98 -11.19 -14.82
CA ASN A 13 -6.64 -11.63 -13.47
C ASN A 13 -5.19 -12.12 -13.38
N THR A 14 -4.32 -11.74 -14.33
CA THR A 14 -2.91 -12.11 -14.32
C THR A 14 -2.26 -11.71 -12.98
N THR A 15 -1.70 -12.69 -12.27
CA THR A 15 -0.99 -12.45 -11.01
C THR A 15 0.49 -12.14 -11.27
N PRO A 16 1.20 -11.48 -10.33
CA PRO A 16 2.64 -11.29 -10.44
C PRO A 16 3.39 -12.62 -10.64
N GLU A 17 2.96 -13.69 -9.98
CA GLU A 17 3.55 -15.03 -10.08
C GLU A 17 3.37 -15.62 -11.47
N GLN A 18 2.18 -15.49 -12.08
CA GLN A 18 1.93 -15.97 -13.44
C GLN A 18 2.83 -15.23 -14.44
N LEU A 19 3.00 -13.91 -14.28
CA LEU A 19 3.90 -13.13 -15.12
C LEU A 19 5.36 -13.54 -14.91
N ALA A 20 5.79 -13.77 -13.67
CA ALA A 20 7.13 -14.28 -13.36
C ALA A 20 7.41 -15.65 -13.98
N GLN A 21 6.42 -16.56 -13.95
CA GLN A 21 6.51 -17.86 -14.63
C GLN A 21 6.64 -17.73 -16.14
N LEU A 22 5.88 -16.82 -16.76
CA LEU A 22 5.98 -16.53 -18.19
C LEU A 22 7.37 -15.99 -18.56
N ILE A 23 7.90 -15.04 -17.78
CA ILE A 23 9.24 -14.49 -17.96
C ILE A 23 10.29 -15.59 -17.88
N LEU A 24 10.18 -16.50 -16.89
CA LEU A 24 11.10 -17.62 -16.72
C LEU A 24 11.04 -18.59 -17.92
N LEU A 25 9.84 -18.95 -18.37
CA LEU A 25 9.64 -19.83 -19.53
C LEU A 25 10.27 -19.22 -20.79
N ALA A 26 10.03 -17.93 -21.04
CA ALA A 26 10.55 -17.25 -22.20
C ALA A 26 12.09 -17.13 -22.17
N ARG A 27 12.68 -16.85 -21.01
CA ARG A 27 14.15 -16.86 -20.84
C ARG A 27 14.76 -18.24 -21.08
N ASN A 28 14.12 -19.28 -20.55
CA ASN A 28 14.56 -20.66 -20.76
C ASN A 28 14.50 -21.05 -22.25
N TYR A 29 13.46 -20.61 -22.95
CA TYR A 29 13.33 -20.81 -24.39
C TYR A 29 14.45 -20.08 -25.16
N GLN A 30 14.68 -18.79 -24.88
CA GLN A 30 15.76 -18.02 -25.51
C GLN A 30 17.12 -18.68 -25.30
N LYS A 31 17.42 -19.14 -24.08
CA LYS A 31 18.66 -19.84 -23.76
C LYS A 31 18.83 -21.10 -24.61
N LYS A 32 17.78 -21.93 -24.73
CA LYS A 32 17.82 -23.14 -25.57
C LYS A 32 18.06 -22.82 -27.05
N CYS A 33 17.46 -21.75 -27.58
CA CYS A 33 17.69 -21.34 -28.96
C CYS A 33 19.15 -20.92 -29.20
N VAL A 34 19.76 -20.23 -28.24
CA VAL A 34 21.20 -19.87 -28.30
C VAL A 34 22.07 -21.12 -28.24
N ASP A 35 21.80 -22.03 -27.31
CA ASP A 35 22.56 -23.28 -27.16
C ASP A 35 22.49 -24.16 -28.42
N GLN A 36 21.40 -24.09 -29.18
CA GLN A 36 21.22 -24.80 -30.46
C GLN A 36 21.74 -24.02 -31.68
N GLY A 37 22.30 -22.83 -31.48
CA GLY A 37 22.84 -22.00 -32.56
C GLY A 37 21.78 -21.40 -33.49
N TRP A 38 20.50 -21.39 -33.09
CA TRP A 38 19.40 -20.83 -33.89
C TRP A 38 19.45 -19.30 -33.97
N HIS A 39 20.15 -18.65 -33.04
CA HIS A 39 20.41 -17.21 -33.07
C HIS A 39 21.87 -16.92 -32.68
N LYS A 40 22.48 -15.93 -33.35
CA LYS A 40 23.78 -15.37 -32.93
C LYS A 40 23.60 -14.69 -31.57
N ALA A 41 24.66 -14.63 -30.77
CA ALA A 41 24.70 -13.97 -29.48
C ALA A 41 24.56 -12.44 -29.60
N GLU A 42 23.40 -11.96 -30.06
CA GLU A 42 22.95 -10.62 -29.71
C GLU A 42 22.74 -10.59 -28.19
N PRO A 43 22.98 -9.45 -27.52
CA PRO A 43 22.72 -9.35 -26.10
C PRO A 43 21.26 -9.74 -25.86
N ALA A 44 21.00 -10.74 -25.02
CA ALA A 44 19.66 -11.25 -24.76
C ALA A 44 18.65 -10.14 -24.39
N ALA A 45 19.13 -9.00 -23.90
CA ALA A 45 18.36 -7.79 -23.61
C ALA A 45 17.70 -7.11 -24.81
N VAL A 46 18.16 -7.31 -26.05
CA VAL A 46 17.68 -6.58 -27.25
C VAL A 46 16.84 -7.46 -28.18
N SER A 47 16.67 -8.75 -27.87
CA SER A 47 15.88 -9.64 -28.73
C SER A 47 14.40 -9.18 -28.81
N PRO A 48 13.71 -9.39 -29.95
CA PRO A 48 12.29 -9.02 -30.08
C PRO A 48 11.40 -9.61 -28.99
N LEU A 49 11.67 -10.85 -28.57
CA LEU A 49 10.94 -11.49 -27.48
C LEU A 49 11.19 -10.78 -26.14
N SER A 50 12.43 -10.39 -25.85
CA SER A 50 12.76 -9.62 -24.64
C SER A 50 12.07 -8.25 -24.63
N MET A 51 12.03 -7.57 -25.78
CA MET A 51 11.32 -6.29 -25.91
C MET A 51 9.80 -6.46 -25.70
N CYS A 52 9.20 -7.52 -26.28
CA CYS A 52 7.79 -7.84 -26.05
C CYS A 52 7.50 -8.16 -24.58
N LEU A 53 8.36 -8.92 -23.90
CA LEU A 53 8.22 -9.22 -22.47
C LEU A 53 8.33 -7.97 -21.62
N GLN A 54 9.29 -7.08 -21.92
CA GLN A 54 9.43 -5.80 -21.22
C GLN A 54 8.16 -4.96 -21.38
N LYS A 55 7.65 -4.83 -22.61
CA LYS A 55 6.40 -4.12 -22.88
C LYS A 55 5.23 -4.71 -22.08
N LEU A 56 5.08 -6.03 -22.08
CA LEU A 56 4.04 -6.73 -21.31
C LEU A 56 4.16 -6.43 -19.81
N CYS A 57 5.37 -6.43 -19.26
CA CYS A 57 5.60 -6.10 -17.85
C CYS A 57 5.25 -4.64 -17.53
N PHE A 58 5.60 -3.69 -18.39
CA PHE A 58 5.22 -2.28 -18.19
C PHE A 58 3.71 -2.08 -18.24
N GLU A 59 3.02 -2.68 -19.22
CA GLU A 59 1.56 -2.63 -19.33
C GLU A 59 0.88 -3.27 -18.10
N TYR A 60 1.43 -4.39 -17.62
CA TYR A 60 0.99 -5.02 -16.38
C TYR A 60 1.14 -4.07 -15.19
N ILE A 61 2.33 -3.50 -14.97
CA ILE A 61 2.60 -2.59 -13.83
C ILE A 61 1.69 -1.36 -13.89
N GLU A 62 1.47 -0.79 -15.07
CA GLU A 62 0.58 0.35 -15.26
C GLU A 62 -0.87 0.02 -14.90
N ARG A 63 -1.39 -1.09 -15.41
CA ARG A 63 -2.75 -1.55 -15.10
C ARG A 63 -2.91 -1.91 -13.63
N PHE A 64 -1.99 -2.71 -13.09
CA PHE A 64 -1.93 -3.09 -11.68
C PHE A 64 -1.99 -1.83 -10.80
N HIS A 65 -1.15 -0.85 -11.13
CA HIS A 65 -1.11 0.41 -10.40
C HIS A 65 -2.42 1.19 -10.48
N THR A 66 -2.96 1.34 -11.69
CA THR A 66 -4.22 2.06 -11.92
C THR A 66 -5.37 1.44 -11.12
N GLN A 67 -5.47 0.12 -11.11
CA GLN A 67 -6.49 -0.60 -10.34
C GLN A 67 -6.33 -0.38 -8.82
N ARG A 68 -5.10 -0.50 -8.29
CA ARG A 68 -4.83 -0.31 -6.86
C ARG A 68 -5.05 1.14 -6.43
N ARG A 69 -4.62 2.11 -7.24
CA ARG A 69 -4.84 3.54 -7.00
C ARG A 69 -6.33 3.86 -6.98
N SER A 70 -7.09 3.38 -7.98
CA SER A 70 -8.54 3.55 -8.05
C SER A 70 -9.24 2.95 -6.83
N ARG A 71 -8.87 1.71 -6.45
CA ARG A 71 -9.40 1.04 -5.25
C ARG A 71 -9.13 1.83 -3.97
N MET A 72 -7.89 2.31 -3.77
CA MET A 72 -7.52 3.13 -2.63
C MET A 72 -8.37 4.40 -2.55
N SER A 73 -8.47 5.14 -3.64
CA SER A 73 -9.26 6.38 -3.72
C SER A 73 -10.75 6.11 -3.47
N ALA A 74 -11.32 5.08 -4.10
CA ALA A 74 -12.73 4.74 -3.94
C ALA A 74 -13.08 4.39 -2.48
N VAL A 75 -12.23 3.64 -1.79
CA VAL A 75 -12.47 3.29 -0.38
C VAL A 75 -12.31 4.51 0.53
N LEU A 76 -11.35 5.40 0.27
CA LEU A 76 -11.21 6.66 1.01
C LEU A 76 -12.42 7.59 0.81
N ASP A 77 -12.91 7.69 -0.42
CA ASP A 77 -14.03 8.58 -0.77
C ASP A 77 -15.37 8.11 -0.20
N ALA A 78 -15.49 6.80 0.04
CA ALA A 78 -16.63 6.19 0.72
C ALA A 78 -16.43 6.07 2.25
N GLU A 79 -15.33 6.59 2.79
CA GLU A 79 -14.99 6.41 4.21
C GLU A 79 -15.91 7.24 5.11
N LEU A 80 -16.66 6.55 5.98
CA LEU A 80 -17.53 7.19 6.98
C LEU A 80 -16.77 7.67 8.22
N TRP A 81 -15.47 7.39 8.27
CA TRP A 81 -14.57 7.70 9.39
C TRP A 81 -15.06 7.11 10.70
N LYS A 82 -15.48 5.84 10.63
CA LYS A 82 -15.84 5.00 11.78
C LYS A 82 -14.79 3.91 11.96
N ALA A 83 -14.65 3.42 13.19
CA ALA A 83 -13.80 2.27 13.48
C ALA A 83 -14.21 1.08 12.60
N SER A 84 -13.24 0.51 11.89
CA SER A 84 -13.46 -0.66 11.06
C SER A 84 -13.32 -1.93 11.86
N GLU A 85 -14.19 -2.89 11.59
CA GLU A 85 -13.98 -4.25 12.03
C GLU A 85 -12.75 -4.84 11.32
N VAL A 86 -11.95 -5.56 12.10
CA VAL A 86 -10.76 -6.26 11.64
C VAL A 86 -11.11 -7.73 11.53
N ASN A 87 -11.09 -8.23 10.30
CA ASN A 87 -11.24 -9.66 10.04
C ASN A 87 -9.94 -10.40 10.39
N GLU A 88 -10.04 -11.72 10.54
CA GLU A 88 -8.88 -12.54 10.89
C GLU A 88 -7.78 -12.50 9.82
N GLU A 89 -8.16 -12.40 8.54
CA GLU A 89 -7.25 -12.29 7.40
C GLU A 89 -6.26 -11.13 7.56
N ILE A 90 -6.76 -9.94 7.92
CA ILE A 90 -5.91 -8.76 8.07
C ILE A 90 -5.05 -8.85 9.35
N GLN A 91 -5.59 -9.44 10.42
CA GLN A 91 -4.79 -9.69 11.63
C GLN A 91 -3.64 -10.66 11.33
N CYS A 92 -3.92 -11.78 10.67
CA CYS A 92 -2.92 -12.77 10.30
C CYS A 92 -1.88 -12.19 9.36
N LEU A 93 -2.29 -11.38 8.38
CA LEU A 93 -1.39 -10.65 7.49
C LEU A 93 -0.37 -9.86 8.31
N VAL A 94 -0.83 -9.08 9.28
CA VAL A 94 0.03 -8.22 10.10
C VAL A 94 0.90 -9.04 11.03
N ASP A 95 0.35 -10.03 11.73
CA ASP A 95 1.10 -10.89 12.64
C ASP A 95 2.25 -11.61 11.91
N GLU A 96 1.95 -12.18 10.74
CA GLU A 96 2.93 -12.85 9.89
C GLU A 96 3.97 -11.86 9.34
N SER A 97 3.54 -10.64 9.00
CA SER A 97 4.44 -9.59 8.52
C SER A 97 5.42 -9.14 9.60
N ILE A 98 4.98 -9.02 10.85
CA ILE A 98 5.85 -8.70 11.98
C ILE A 98 6.79 -9.87 12.28
N ARG A 99 6.27 -11.10 12.27
CA ARG A 99 7.05 -12.32 12.56
C ARG A 99 8.16 -12.57 11.53
N THR A 100 7.86 -12.40 10.25
CA THR A 100 8.80 -12.63 9.15
C THR A 100 9.61 -11.40 8.77
N ASN A 101 9.20 -10.22 9.25
CA ASN A 101 9.73 -8.93 8.84
C ASN A 101 9.67 -8.74 7.32
N ARG A 102 8.53 -9.16 6.73
CA ARG A 102 8.18 -9.12 5.29
C ARG A 102 6.68 -8.95 5.12
N LEU A 103 6.23 -7.90 4.42
CA LEU A 103 4.81 -7.67 4.18
C LEU A 103 4.32 -8.54 3.02
N ARG A 104 3.34 -9.42 3.26
CA ARG A 104 2.79 -10.34 2.24
C ARG A 104 1.31 -10.61 2.50
N ASN A 105 0.51 -10.81 1.45
CA ASN A 105 -0.86 -11.26 1.65
C ASN A 105 -0.88 -12.71 2.18
N VAL A 106 -1.92 -13.02 2.96
CA VAL A 106 -2.13 -14.36 3.52
C VAL A 106 -3.48 -14.90 3.07
N THR A 107 -3.53 -16.19 2.77
CA THR A 107 -4.77 -16.91 2.50
C THR A 107 -5.08 -17.79 3.71
N ILE A 108 -6.20 -17.53 4.38
CA ILE A 108 -6.63 -18.34 5.53
C ILE A 108 -7.57 -19.45 5.04
N PRO A 109 -7.32 -20.74 5.37
CA PRO A 109 -8.16 -21.86 4.93
C PRO A 109 -9.60 -21.83 5.47
N SER A 110 -9.83 -21.18 6.61
CA SER A 110 -11.17 -20.97 7.19
C SER A 110 -11.18 -19.67 7.97
N PRO A 111 -12.02 -18.68 7.61
CA PRO A 111 -12.14 -17.46 8.38
C PRO A 111 -12.89 -17.75 9.70
N SER A 112 -12.24 -17.58 10.84
CA SER A 112 -12.96 -17.49 12.10
C SER A 112 -13.79 -16.20 12.13
N THR A 113 -14.96 -16.27 12.74
CA THR A 113 -15.95 -15.18 12.75
C THR A 113 -15.68 -14.16 13.87
N THR A 114 -14.49 -14.16 14.47
CA THR A 114 -14.18 -13.27 15.59
C THR A 114 -13.83 -11.88 15.08
N ALA A 115 -14.85 -11.04 14.88
CA ALA A 115 -14.68 -9.63 14.54
C ALA A 115 -14.07 -8.87 15.73
N ARG A 116 -12.94 -8.19 15.50
CA ARG A 116 -12.31 -7.31 16.50
C ARG A 116 -12.42 -5.86 16.06
N MET A 117 -12.51 -4.94 17.02
CA MET A 117 -12.60 -3.50 16.75
C MET A 117 -11.23 -2.81 16.63
N SER A 118 -10.15 -3.55 16.85
CA SER A 118 -8.78 -3.06 16.76
C SER A 118 -7.86 -4.11 16.14
N LEU A 119 -6.94 -3.64 15.32
CA LEU A 119 -5.85 -4.44 14.77
C LEU A 119 -4.70 -4.45 15.77
N MET A 120 -4.23 -5.62 16.16
CA MET A 120 -3.05 -5.73 17.03
C MET A 120 -1.79 -5.70 16.16
N VAL A 121 -0.84 -4.83 16.50
CA VAL A 121 0.46 -4.76 15.83
C VAL A 121 1.51 -4.89 16.91
N ALA A 122 2.17 -6.05 16.98
CA ALA A 122 2.97 -6.46 18.13
C ALA A 122 2.15 -6.33 19.44
N ASN A 123 2.47 -5.36 20.30
CA ASN A 123 1.78 -5.13 21.58
C ASN A 123 0.85 -3.90 21.58
N SER A 124 0.62 -3.28 20.42
CA SER A 124 -0.14 -2.04 20.30
C SER A 124 -1.46 -2.27 19.56
N ALA A 125 -2.58 -1.80 20.13
CA ALA A 125 -3.89 -1.86 19.49
C ALA A 125 -4.14 -0.64 18.59
N TYR A 126 -4.53 -0.89 17.34
CA TYR A 126 -4.83 0.13 16.32
C TYR A 126 -6.31 0.09 15.96
N VAL A 127 -7.08 1.06 16.46
CA VAL A 127 -8.44 1.36 15.99
C VAL A 127 -8.31 2.28 14.78
N VAL A 128 -8.72 1.81 13.61
CA VAL A 128 -8.45 2.49 12.33
C VAL A 128 -9.66 2.46 11.39
N ALA A 129 -9.62 3.33 10.38
CA ALA A 129 -10.61 3.39 9.32
C ALA A 129 -10.41 2.22 8.33
N LYS A 130 -11.46 1.84 7.60
CA LYS A 130 -11.45 0.70 6.67
C LYS A 130 -10.41 0.89 5.56
N SER A 131 -10.28 2.11 5.07
CA SER A 131 -9.30 2.55 4.09
C SER A 131 -7.86 2.21 4.48
N ALA A 132 -7.50 2.32 5.77
CA ALA A 132 -6.16 1.95 6.25
C ALA A 132 -5.90 0.45 6.08
N LEU A 133 -6.87 -0.40 6.47
CA LEU A 133 -6.75 -1.85 6.36
C LEU A 133 -6.67 -2.30 4.89
N VAL A 134 -7.47 -1.69 4.01
CA VAL A 134 -7.39 -1.93 2.56
C VAL A 134 -6.04 -1.49 2.01
N PHE A 135 -5.50 -0.37 2.50
CA PHE A 135 -4.23 0.15 2.00
C PHE A 135 -3.05 -0.74 2.39
N ILE A 136 -3.06 -1.38 3.56
CA ILE A 136 -2.05 -2.39 3.93
C ILE A 136 -2.05 -3.55 2.94
N LYS A 137 -3.22 -4.07 2.56
CA LYS A 137 -3.32 -5.13 1.54
C LYS A 137 -2.77 -4.66 0.20
N ILE A 138 -3.10 -3.43 -0.21
CA ILE A 138 -2.54 -2.84 -1.44
C ILE A 138 -1.01 -2.81 -1.36
N LEU A 139 -0.42 -2.36 -0.25
CA LEU A 139 1.03 -2.36 -0.07
C LEU A 139 1.64 -3.77 -0.07
N ALA A 140 0.92 -4.77 0.45
CA ALA A 140 1.32 -6.17 0.38
C ALA A 140 1.34 -6.68 -1.07
N ASP A 141 0.37 -6.31 -1.90
CA ASP A 141 0.39 -6.64 -3.34
C ASP A 141 1.66 -6.05 -4.03
N TYR A 142 2.10 -4.85 -3.64
CA TYR A 142 3.36 -4.27 -4.18
C TYR A 142 4.59 -5.05 -3.72
N CYS A 143 4.58 -5.59 -2.50
CA CYS A 143 5.65 -6.43 -1.99
C CYS A 143 5.78 -7.74 -2.78
N GLU A 144 4.65 -8.33 -3.18
CA GLU A 144 4.63 -9.47 -4.10
C GLU A 144 5.19 -9.09 -5.48
N CYS A 145 4.82 -7.91 -6.01
CA CYS A 145 5.39 -7.40 -7.26
C CYS A 145 6.90 -7.19 -7.21
N PHE A 146 7.47 -6.69 -6.10
CA PHE A 146 8.93 -6.57 -5.94
C PHE A 146 9.63 -7.92 -6.07
N VAL A 147 9.04 -8.98 -5.51
CA VAL A 147 9.58 -10.34 -5.55
C VAL A 147 9.44 -10.95 -6.94
N ALA A 148 8.29 -10.75 -7.59
CA ALA A 148 8.00 -11.33 -8.89
C ALA A 148 8.72 -10.62 -10.05
N LEU A 149 8.90 -9.30 -9.95
CA LEU A 149 9.40 -8.43 -11.02
C LEU A 149 10.57 -7.53 -10.54
N PRO A 150 11.66 -8.10 -9.99
CA PRO A 150 12.77 -7.32 -9.41
C PRO A 150 13.45 -6.40 -10.44
N GLU A 151 13.44 -6.77 -11.72
CA GLU A 151 13.99 -5.92 -12.79
C GLU A 151 13.27 -4.58 -12.96
N PHE A 152 12.03 -4.49 -12.48
CA PHE A 152 11.18 -3.31 -12.53
C PHE A 152 11.03 -2.66 -11.13
N ALA A 153 11.86 -3.04 -10.16
CA ALA A 153 11.75 -2.57 -8.78
C ALA A 153 11.75 -1.03 -8.66
N ALA A 154 12.55 -0.32 -9.46
CA ALA A 154 12.56 1.14 -9.45
C ALA A 154 11.20 1.75 -9.85
N ASP A 155 10.56 1.22 -10.89
CA ASP A 155 9.23 1.65 -11.32
C ASP A 155 8.17 1.33 -10.25
N ILE A 156 8.21 0.11 -9.72
CA ILE A 156 7.29 -0.34 -8.65
C ILE A 156 7.44 0.56 -7.41
N LEU A 157 8.67 0.89 -7.00
CA LEU A 157 8.93 1.80 -5.88
C LEU A 157 8.36 3.21 -6.12
N SER A 158 8.53 3.77 -7.32
CA SER A 158 7.95 5.07 -7.68
C SER A 158 6.42 5.08 -7.50
N ARG A 159 5.77 3.99 -7.91
CA ARG A 159 4.33 3.78 -7.75
C ARG A 159 3.88 3.64 -6.30
N VAL A 160 4.66 2.95 -5.45
CA VAL A 160 4.41 2.90 -4.00
C VAL A 160 4.51 4.30 -3.39
N VAL A 161 5.55 5.06 -3.72
CA VAL A 161 5.72 6.44 -3.22
C VAL A 161 4.55 7.33 -3.62
N GLU A 162 4.06 7.18 -4.85
CA GLU A 162 2.88 7.92 -5.31
C GLU A 162 1.61 7.53 -4.53
N LEU A 163 1.38 6.24 -4.27
CA LEU A 163 0.24 5.78 -3.48
C LEU A 163 0.28 6.30 -2.04
N LEU A 164 1.44 6.24 -1.38
CA LEU A 164 1.62 6.78 -0.04
C LEU A 164 1.23 8.27 -0.03
N LYS A 165 1.83 9.07 -0.92
CA LYS A 165 1.49 10.50 -1.07
C LYS A 165 -0.01 10.72 -1.34
N GLY A 166 -0.60 9.93 -2.22
CA GLY A 166 -2.02 9.96 -2.55
C GLY A 166 -2.92 9.70 -1.34
N PHE A 167 -2.64 8.63 -0.60
CA PHE A 167 -3.38 8.26 0.61
C PHE A 167 -3.38 9.39 1.63
N ASN A 168 -2.20 9.93 1.98
CA ASN A 168 -2.10 11.01 2.96
C ASN A 168 -2.75 12.31 2.49
N SER A 169 -2.52 12.70 1.23
CA SER A 169 -3.14 13.91 0.66
C SER A 169 -4.66 13.80 0.73
N ARG A 170 -5.22 12.65 0.33
CA ARG A 170 -6.66 12.45 0.32
C ARG A 170 -7.25 12.37 1.72
N CYS A 171 -6.62 11.68 2.67
CA CYS A 171 -7.01 11.71 4.09
C CYS A 171 -7.11 13.14 4.63
N CYS A 172 -6.14 14.00 4.29
CA CYS A 172 -6.12 15.37 4.74
C CYS A 172 -7.20 16.22 4.07
N GLN A 173 -7.46 16.03 2.77
CA GLN A 173 -8.59 16.70 2.10
C GLN A 173 -9.94 16.32 2.73
N LEU A 174 -10.13 15.04 3.03
CA LEU A 174 -11.37 14.54 3.61
C LEU A 174 -11.60 15.04 5.04
N ILE A 175 -10.55 15.05 5.86
CA ILE A 175 -10.63 15.42 7.28
C ILE A 175 -10.35 16.90 7.53
N LEU A 176 -9.15 17.39 7.18
CA LEU A 176 -8.74 18.77 7.44
C LEU A 176 -9.39 19.76 6.46
N GLY A 177 -9.55 19.34 5.20
CA GLY A 177 -10.26 20.10 4.18
C GLY A 177 -11.78 19.94 4.23
N ALA A 178 -12.30 19.20 5.21
CA ALA A 178 -13.73 18.92 5.39
C ALA A 178 -14.42 18.27 4.18
N GLY A 179 -13.68 17.64 3.25
CA GLY A 179 -14.23 16.98 2.08
C GLY A 179 -15.19 15.83 2.41
N ALA A 180 -15.03 15.17 3.56
CA ALA A 180 -15.93 14.13 4.02
C ALA A 180 -17.34 14.65 4.34
N LEU A 181 -17.51 15.94 4.65
CA LEU A 181 -18.84 16.53 4.84
C LEU A 181 -19.65 16.48 3.54
N GLN A 182 -18.99 16.71 2.41
CA GLN A 182 -19.61 16.75 1.09
C GLN A 182 -19.75 15.36 0.45
N LEU A 183 -18.71 14.53 0.53
CA LEU A 183 -18.67 13.24 -0.17
C LEU A 183 -19.52 12.16 0.49
N VAL A 184 -19.50 12.09 1.83
CA VAL A 184 -20.22 11.06 2.60
C VAL A 184 -21.30 11.64 3.52
N GLY A 185 -21.54 12.95 3.46
CA GLY A 185 -22.64 13.59 4.18
C GLY A 185 -22.42 13.71 5.69
N LEU A 186 -21.18 13.72 6.17
CA LEU A 186 -20.91 14.01 7.58
C LEU A 186 -21.41 15.43 7.93
N LYS A 187 -21.99 15.61 9.13
CA LYS A 187 -22.45 16.94 9.59
C LYS A 187 -21.31 17.83 10.07
N THR A 188 -20.28 17.24 10.69
CA THR A 188 -19.11 17.93 11.21
C THR A 188 -17.90 17.00 11.24
N ILE A 189 -16.69 17.56 11.18
CA ILE A 189 -15.45 16.82 11.42
C ILE A 189 -15.17 16.83 12.92
N SER A 190 -15.40 15.69 13.57
CA SER A 190 -15.22 15.56 15.01
C SER A 190 -13.76 15.24 15.40
N VAL A 191 -13.46 15.39 16.69
CA VAL A 191 -12.19 14.91 17.27
C VAL A 191 -11.98 13.42 17.04
N ARG A 192 -13.06 12.62 17.06
CA ARG A 192 -13.01 11.18 16.75
C ARG A 192 -12.53 10.92 15.33
N ASN A 193 -12.97 11.72 14.36
CA ASN A 193 -12.55 11.59 12.96
C ASN A 193 -11.05 11.90 12.83
N LEU A 194 -10.57 12.95 13.50
CA LEU A 194 -9.14 13.30 13.55
C LEU A 194 -8.30 12.21 14.20
N ALA A 195 -8.75 11.66 15.33
CA ALA A 195 -8.07 10.58 16.03
C ALA A 195 -7.98 9.32 15.15
N LEU A 196 -9.08 8.93 14.50
CA LEU A 196 -9.11 7.78 13.61
C LEU A 196 -8.18 7.96 12.40
N ALA A 197 -8.15 9.16 11.81
CA ALA A 197 -7.22 9.49 10.73
C ALA A 197 -5.76 9.44 11.21
N SER A 198 -5.47 9.97 12.38
CA SER A 198 -4.12 9.92 12.97
C SER A 198 -3.67 8.47 13.23
N ARG A 199 -4.51 7.66 13.89
CA ARG A 199 -4.20 6.23 14.15
C ARG A 199 -4.05 5.43 12.86
N SER A 200 -4.88 5.70 11.86
CA SER A 200 -4.78 5.08 10.54
C SER A 200 -3.45 5.39 9.87
N LEU A 201 -3.00 6.65 9.90
CA LEU A 201 -1.72 7.04 9.31
C LEU A 201 -0.53 6.50 10.12
N GLN A 202 -0.61 6.48 11.46
CA GLN A 202 0.43 5.86 12.31
C GLN A 202 0.59 4.37 11.99
N LEU A 203 -0.50 3.66 11.72
CA LEU A 203 -0.46 2.27 11.28
C LEU A 203 0.31 2.14 9.96
N ILE A 204 -0.02 2.96 8.95
CA ILE A 204 0.69 2.93 7.65
C ILE A 204 2.18 3.22 7.84
N VAL A 205 2.54 4.20 8.67
CA VAL A 205 3.93 4.51 8.98
C VAL A 205 4.66 3.33 9.63
N HIS A 206 3.99 2.52 10.44
CA HIS A 206 4.57 1.29 10.99
C HIS A 206 4.82 0.22 9.92
N ILE A 207 4.01 0.19 8.86
CA ILE A 207 4.11 -0.79 7.76
C ILE A 207 5.16 -0.37 6.71
N VAL A 208 5.38 0.94 6.49
CA VAL A 208 6.32 1.46 5.48
C VAL A 208 7.72 0.81 5.55
N PRO A 209 8.36 0.65 6.72
CA PRO A 209 9.68 0.00 6.81
C PRO A 209 9.71 -1.42 6.22
N LEU A 210 8.63 -2.19 6.31
CA LEU A 210 8.53 -3.51 5.71
C LEU A 210 8.56 -3.40 4.17
N VAL A 211 7.83 -2.44 3.61
CA VAL A 211 7.81 -2.18 2.17
C VAL A 211 9.15 -1.66 1.68
N THR A 212 9.80 -0.77 2.44
CA THR A 212 11.14 -0.23 2.13
C THR A 212 12.18 -1.34 2.07
N LYS A 213 12.11 -2.31 3.00
CA LYS A 213 12.99 -3.47 3.02
C LYS A 213 12.77 -4.39 1.81
N GLU A 214 11.52 -4.66 1.43
CA GLU A 214 11.22 -5.43 0.21
C GLU A 214 11.77 -4.74 -1.05
N ALA A 215 11.60 -3.43 -1.15
CA ALA A 215 12.15 -2.66 -2.26
C ALA A 215 13.69 -2.73 -2.26
N GLU A 216 14.34 -2.58 -1.11
CA GLU A 216 15.80 -2.67 -0.97
C GLU A 216 16.35 -4.04 -1.43
N LEU A 217 15.65 -5.14 -1.12
CA LEU A 217 16.02 -6.48 -1.56
C LEU A 217 15.87 -6.68 -3.09
N ALA A 218 14.99 -5.92 -3.74
CA ALA A 218 14.69 -6.07 -5.17
C ALA A 218 15.47 -5.09 -6.06
N LEU A 219 15.88 -3.93 -5.53
CA LEU A 219 16.62 -2.91 -6.26
C LEU A 219 18.05 -3.35 -6.60
N LYS A 220 18.54 -2.89 -7.74
CA LYS A 220 19.95 -2.99 -8.10
C LYS A 220 20.78 -1.99 -7.29
N ASP A 221 22.07 -2.27 -7.10
CA ASP A 221 22.99 -1.43 -6.30
C ASP A 221 22.99 0.05 -6.73
N ASP A 222 22.93 0.31 -8.03
CA ASP A 222 22.87 1.66 -8.62
C ASP A 222 21.54 2.37 -8.37
N GLN A 223 20.48 1.63 -8.03
CA GLN A 223 19.12 2.14 -7.79
C GLN A 223 18.77 2.32 -6.31
N VAL A 224 19.60 1.82 -5.38
CA VAL A 224 19.34 1.90 -3.92
C VAL A 224 19.10 3.34 -3.44
N HIS A 225 19.74 4.33 -4.08
CA HIS A 225 19.55 5.74 -3.78
C HIS A 225 18.08 6.22 -3.91
N LEU A 226 17.24 5.52 -4.68
CA LEU A 226 15.82 5.83 -4.83
C LEU A 226 15.02 5.60 -3.55
N LEU A 227 15.51 4.78 -2.61
CA LEU A 227 14.86 4.56 -1.31
C LEU A 227 14.71 5.86 -0.49
N ARG A 228 15.51 6.90 -0.78
CA ARG A 228 15.34 8.23 -0.15
C ARG A 228 13.92 8.78 -0.30
N HIS A 229 13.21 8.41 -1.38
CA HIS A 229 11.87 8.91 -1.67
C HIS A 229 10.80 8.25 -0.79
N ILE A 230 11.00 7.00 -0.38
CA ILE A 230 10.10 6.31 0.56
C ILE A 230 10.50 6.57 2.02
N LYS A 231 11.80 6.73 2.33
CA LYS A 231 12.28 7.04 3.69
C LYS A 231 11.75 8.37 4.24
N GLN A 232 11.31 9.30 3.38
CA GLN A 232 10.57 10.50 3.80
C GLN A 232 9.26 10.20 4.54
N TRP A 233 8.76 8.97 4.46
CA TRP A 233 7.58 8.48 5.20
C TRP A 233 7.91 7.76 6.52
N GLU A 234 9.18 7.52 6.83
CA GLU A 234 9.59 6.93 8.11
C GLU A 234 9.51 7.98 9.24
N VAL A 235 9.30 7.51 10.48
CA VAL A 235 9.32 8.36 11.68
C VAL A 235 10.74 8.89 11.91
N SER A 236 11.06 10.04 11.32
CA SER A 236 12.24 10.83 11.70
C SER A 236 11.78 12.15 12.30
N SER A 237 12.58 12.71 13.20
CA SER A 237 12.24 13.82 14.11
C SER A 237 11.73 15.12 13.46
N SER A 238 11.64 15.21 12.13
CA SER A 238 11.07 16.35 11.40
C SER A 238 9.93 16.03 10.43
N VAL A 239 9.47 14.77 10.32
CA VAL A 239 8.38 14.37 9.40
C VAL A 239 7.57 13.26 10.07
N PRO A 240 6.25 13.44 10.20
CA PRO A 240 5.41 13.04 9.07
C PRO A 240 5.09 14.22 8.16
N SER A 241 4.47 13.97 7.00
CA SER A 241 4.16 15.03 6.03
C SER A 241 3.56 16.29 6.69
N PRO A 242 3.72 17.50 6.13
CA PRO A 242 3.12 18.72 6.68
C PRO A 242 1.63 18.56 7.03
N SER A 243 0.92 17.76 6.24
CA SER A 243 -0.50 17.46 6.42
C SER A 243 -0.77 16.52 7.61
N PHE A 244 0.06 15.48 7.82
CA PHE A 244 -0.02 14.66 9.04
C PHE A 244 0.34 15.48 10.28
N GLN A 245 1.39 16.31 10.20
CA GLN A 245 1.71 17.24 11.29
C GLN A 245 0.53 18.14 11.60
N GLN A 246 -0.26 18.53 10.61
CA GLN A 246 -1.46 19.33 10.84
C GLN A 246 -2.54 18.54 11.59
N ILE A 247 -2.79 17.26 11.26
CA ILE A 247 -3.71 16.40 12.04
C ILE A 247 -3.22 16.28 13.49
N CYS A 248 -1.94 15.98 13.70
CA CYS A 248 -1.35 15.88 15.03
C CYS A 248 -1.40 17.22 15.80
N ARG A 249 -1.14 18.35 15.13
CA ARG A 249 -1.27 19.68 15.73
C ARG A 249 -2.71 19.98 16.15
N GLN A 250 -3.71 19.55 15.38
CA GLN A 250 -5.12 19.72 15.78
C GLN A 250 -5.47 18.86 17.00
N MET A 251 -4.99 17.61 17.05
CA MET A 251 -5.10 16.76 18.25
C MET A 251 -4.39 17.38 19.46
N GLN A 252 -3.20 17.95 19.26
CA GLN A 252 -2.43 18.59 20.33
C GLN A 252 -3.11 19.87 20.83
N LYS A 253 -3.69 20.68 19.93
CA LYS A 253 -4.51 21.84 20.30
C LYS A 253 -5.72 21.42 21.12
N PHE A 254 -6.38 20.32 20.76
CA PHE A 254 -7.47 19.76 21.53
C PHE A 254 -7.01 19.35 22.93
N HIS A 255 -5.95 18.54 23.03
CA HIS A 255 -5.35 18.13 24.30
C HIS A 255 -4.98 19.34 25.18
N ASN A 256 -4.28 20.31 24.61
CA ASN A 256 -3.86 21.52 25.33
C ASN A 256 -5.05 22.40 25.74
N GLY A 257 -6.14 22.41 24.97
CA GLY A 257 -7.37 23.10 25.34
C GLY A 257 -8.11 22.43 26.50
N LEU A 258 -7.89 21.13 26.73
CA LEU A 258 -8.40 20.41 27.91
C LEU A 258 -7.45 20.48 29.10
N SER A 259 -6.14 20.60 28.84
CA SER A 259 -5.09 20.72 29.86
C SER A 259 -5.35 21.92 30.76
N GLY A 260 -5.56 21.67 32.06
CA GLY A 260 -5.88 22.70 33.06
C GLY A 260 -7.38 22.94 33.29
N ILE A 261 -8.26 22.38 32.44
CA ILE A 261 -9.70 22.29 32.70
C ILE A 261 -10.05 20.91 33.24
N ILE A 262 -9.47 19.87 32.63
CA ILE A 262 -9.67 18.47 32.98
C ILE A 262 -8.31 17.89 33.42
N PRO A 263 -8.24 17.12 34.53
CA PRO A 263 -7.01 16.44 34.93
C PRO A 263 -6.48 15.50 33.84
N ASP A 264 -5.16 15.44 33.66
CA ASP A 264 -4.51 14.68 32.58
C ASP A 264 -4.92 13.19 32.53
N GLU A 265 -5.14 12.57 33.70
CA GLU A 265 -5.62 11.19 33.77
C GLU A 265 -7.04 11.04 33.19
N GLN A 266 -7.91 12.02 33.38
CA GLN A 266 -9.24 12.05 32.76
C GLN A 266 -9.16 12.41 31.26
N VAL A 267 -8.23 13.27 30.86
CA VAL A 267 -7.97 13.56 29.43
C VAL A 267 -7.48 12.30 28.70
N LYS A 268 -6.59 11.51 29.32
CA LYS A 268 -6.16 10.20 28.79
C LYS A 268 -7.34 9.23 28.68
N VAL A 269 -8.20 9.14 29.70
CA VAL A 269 -9.42 8.32 29.65
C VAL A 269 -10.39 8.80 28.56
N LEU A 270 -10.53 10.11 28.34
CA LEU A 270 -11.35 10.71 27.28
C LEU A 270 -10.81 10.43 25.87
N LEU A 271 -9.48 10.32 25.71
CA LEU A 271 -8.79 10.12 24.44
C LEU A 271 -8.51 8.64 24.10
N LEU A 272 -8.84 7.70 24.99
CA LEU A 272 -8.62 6.25 24.83
C LEU A 272 -9.80 5.49 24.16
N PHE A 273 -10.72 6.18 23.46
CA PHE A 273 -11.88 5.59 22.75
C PHE A 273 -11.88 5.78 21.24
#